data_AF-E1YJU5-F1
#
_entry.id   AF-E1YJU5-F1
#
_cell.length_a   1.000
_cell.length_b   1.000
_cell.length_c   1.000
_cell.angle_alpha   90.00
_cell.angle_beta   90.00
_cell.angle_gamma   90.00
#
_symmetry.space_group_name_H-M   'P 1'
#
loop_
_entity.id
_entity.type
_entity.pdbx_description
1 polymer ?
#
loop_
_entity_poly.entity_id
_entity_poly.type
_entity_poly.pdbx_seq_one_letter_code
_entity_poly.pdbx_strand_id
1 'polypeptide(L)' 'MTCQFTSNKISTQQIQQAILSLSDPERISIINWLIQIDRKLWDHEIETDFSDNGPGIKLLERVQKDFKSGRCTSWD' A
#
# COMPACT_ATOMS: atom_id res chain seq x y z
N MET A 1 10.88 16.70 -39.03
CA MET A 1 10.28 17.50 -37.93
C MET A 1 10.06 16.55 -36.76
N THR A 2 10.95 16.56 -35.76
CA THR A 2 10.87 15.64 -34.61
C THR A 2 10.38 16.43 -33.40
N CYS A 3 9.13 16.16 -32.96
CA CYS A 3 8.62 16.68 -31.70
C CYS A 3 9.42 16.07 -30.55
N GLN A 4 10.24 16.89 -29.90
CA GLN A 4 10.86 16.54 -28.64
C GLN A 4 9.81 16.72 -27.54
N PHE A 5 9.24 15.63 -27.05
CA PHE A 5 8.52 15.64 -25.79
C PHE A 5 9.55 15.83 -24.67
N THR A 6 9.77 17.07 -24.24
CA THR A 6 10.50 17.34 -23.00
C THR A 6 9.64 16.86 -21.84
N SER A 7 9.93 15.67 -21.31
CA SER A 7 9.35 15.21 -20.05
C SER A 7 9.87 16.11 -18.93
N ASN A 8 9.03 17.04 -18.47
CA ASN A 8 9.38 17.92 -17.36
C ASN A 8 9.24 17.11 -16.06
N LYS A 9 10.34 16.52 -15.59
CA LYS A 9 10.35 15.67 -14.39
C LYS A 9 10.28 16.56 -13.15
N ILE A 10 9.10 16.64 -12.53
CA ILE A 10 8.91 17.27 -11.23
C ILE A 10 9.55 16.40 -10.14
N SER A 11 10.29 17.01 -9.22
CA SER A 11 10.87 16.31 -8.07
C SER A 11 9.83 16.03 -6.99
N THR A 12 10.04 14.97 -6.18
CA THR A 12 9.16 14.66 -5.05
C THR A 12 9.03 15.85 -4.09
N GLN A 13 10.12 16.60 -3.87
CA GLN A 13 10.11 17.80 -3.04
C GLN A 13 9.20 18.89 -3.62
N GLN A 14 9.21 19.08 -4.94
CA GLN A 14 8.31 20.03 -5.59
C GLN A 14 6.83 19.61 -5.47
N ILE A 15 6.53 18.31 -5.57
CA ILE A 15 5.18 17.77 -5.34
C ILE A 15 4.74 18.02 -3.90
N GLN A 16 5.61 17.73 -2.93
CA GLN A 16 5.31 17.96 -1.51
C GLN A 16 5.01 19.43 -1.24
N GLN A 17 5.82 20.35 -1.77
CA GLN A 17 5.58 21.79 -1.63
C GLN A 17 4.27 22.23 -2.30
N ALA A 18 3.96 21.70 -3.49
CA ALA A 18 2.69 21.97 -4.16
C ALA A 18 1.51 21.51 -3.29
N ILE A 19 1.56 20.31 -2.71
CA ILE A 19 0.52 19.80 -1.80
C ILE A 19 0.40 20.69 -0.56
N LEU A 20 1.52 21.12 0.03
CA LEU A 20 1.50 22.02 1.20
C LEU A 20 0.89 23.38 0.88
N SER A 21 0.96 23.85 -0.37
CA SER A 21 0.38 25.14 -0.78
C SER A 21 -1.14 25.10 -1.03
N LEU A 22 -1.75 23.91 -1.06
CA LEU A 22 -3.20 23.75 -1.28
C LEU A 22 -4.02 24.22 -0.07
N SER A 23 -5.31 24.51 -0.31
CA SER A 23 -6.28 24.76 0.76
C SER A 23 -6.55 23.49 1.59
N ASP A 24 -7.10 23.63 2.79
CA ASP A 24 -7.42 22.48 3.65
C ASP A 24 -8.31 21.43 2.98
N PRO A 25 -9.43 21.80 2.31
CA PRO A 25 -10.27 20.81 1.62
C PRO A 25 -9.53 20.05 0.52
N GLU A 26 -8.68 20.73 -0.24
CA GLU A 26 -7.87 20.12 -1.30
C GLU A 26 -6.81 19.18 -0.72
N ARG A 27 -6.12 19.59 0.36
CA ARG A 27 -5.17 18.72 1.06
C ARG A 27 -5.83 17.46 1.58
N ILE A 28 -7.00 17.57 2.20
CA ILE A 28 -7.77 16.42 2.70
C ILE A 28 -8.15 15.48 1.54
N SER A 29 -8.56 16.03 0.40
CA SER A 29 -8.86 15.24 -0.79
C SER A 29 -7.65 14.42 -1.27
N ILE A 30 -6.48 15.05 -1.36
CA ILE A 30 -5.23 14.38 -1.74
C ILE A 30 -4.83 13.29 -0.74
N ILE A 31 -4.94 13.55 0.56
CA ILE A 31 -4.65 12.56 1.61
C ILE A 31 -5.54 11.33 1.46
N ASN A 32 -6.85 11.54 1.28
CA ASN A 32 -7.80 10.44 1.09
C ASN A 32 -7.47 9.61 -0.16
N TRP A 33 -7.05 10.27 -1.24
CA TRP A 33 -6.62 9.58 -2.46
C TRP A 33 -5.34 8.75 -2.26
N LEU A 34 -4.34 9.29 -1.56
CA LEU A 34 -3.11 8.55 -1.23
C LEU A 34 -3.40 7.31 -0.38
N ILE A 35 -4.29 7.43 0.62
CA ILE A 35 -4.75 6.31 1.44
C ILE A 35 -5.43 5.23 0.58
N GLN A 36 -6.22 5.63 -0.42
CA GLN A 36 -6.86 4.66 -1.32
C GLN A 36 -5.85 3.94 -2.21
N ILE A 37 -4.79 4.62 -2.66
CA ILE A 37 -3.71 3.99 -3.42
C ILE A 37 -2.98 2.97 -2.55
N ASP A 38 -2.61 3.37 -1.33
CA ASP A 38 -1.92 2.52 -0.37
C ASP A 38 -2.74 1.26 -0.07
N ARG A 39 -4.03 1.41 0.23
CA ARG A 39 -4.95 0.26 0.44
C ARG A 39 -4.99 -0.70 -0.75
N LYS A 40 -5.07 -0.19 -1.97
CA LYS A 40 -5.07 -1.04 -3.18
C LYS A 40 -3.75 -1.79 -3.38
N LEU A 41 -2.63 -1.16 -3.03
CA LEU A 41 -1.33 -1.82 -3.08
C LEU A 41 -1.27 -2.94 -2.05
N TRP A 42 -1.72 -2.66 -0.82
CA TRP A 42 -1.82 -3.65 0.25
C TRP A 42 -2.74 -4.81 -0.13
N ASP A 43 -3.90 -4.55 -0.74
CA ASP A 43 -4.80 -5.60 -1.22
C ASP A 43 -4.07 -6.51 -2.21
N HIS A 44 -3.32 -5.94 -3.16
CA HIS A 44 -2.54 -6.71 -4.13
C HIS A 44 -1.39 -7.51 -3.49
N GLU A 45 -0.69 -6.93 -2.51
CA GLU A 45 0.36 -7.60 -1.76
C GLU A 45 -0.20 -8.79 -0.95
N ILE A 46 -1.34 -8.60 -0.26
CA ILE A 46 -2.04 -9.66 0.46
C ILE A 46 -2.49 -10.77 -0.50
N GLU A 47 -3.12 -10.42 -1.62
CA GLU A 47 -3.54 -11.39 -2.64
C GLU A 47 -2.35 -12.21 -3.17
N THR A 48 -1.20 -11.55 -3.39
CA THR A 48 0.02 -12.20 -3.86
C THR A 48 0.59 -13.12 -2.77
N ASP A 49 0.69 -12.63 -1.54
CA ASP A 49 1.28 -13.36 -0.42
C ASP A 49 0.49 -14.63 -0.09
N PHE A 50 -0.85 -14.56 -0.15
CA PHE A 50 -1.75 -15.66 0.19
C PHE A 50 -2.33 -16.40 -1.01
N SER A 51 -1.79 -16.16 -2.21
CA SER A 51 -2.08 -16.98 -3.40
C SER A 51 -1.59 -18.43 -3.25
N ASP A 52 -2.03 -19.32 -4.15
CA ASP A 52 -1.56 -20.71 -4.17
C ASP A 52 -0.03 -20.75 -4.36
N ASN A 53 0.68 -21.30 -3.36
CA ASN A 53 2.15 -21.30 -3.24
C ASN A 53 2.79 -19.92 -2.97
N GLY A 54 2.00 -18.92 -2.59
CA GLY A 54 2.49 -17.63 -2.15
C GLY A 54 3.36 -17.72 -0.89
N PRO A 55 4.20 -16.70 -0.63
CA PRO A 55 5.11 -16.69 0.52
C PRO A 55 4.39 -16.77 1.88
N GLY A 56 3.14 -16.33 1.95
CA GLY A 56 2.28 -16.38 3.13
C GLY A 56 1.80 -17.78 3.52
N ILE A 57 1.88 -18.77 2.63
CA ILE A 57 1.41 -20.15 2.90
C ILE A 57 2.17 -20.76 4.08
N LYS A 58 3.48 -20.54 4.19
CA LYS A 58 4.28 -21.04 5.33
C LYS A 58 3.85 -20.42 6.66
N LEU A 59 3.43 -19.16 6.65
CA LEU A 59 2.89 -18.49 7.83
C LEU A 59 1.53 -19.09 8.20
N LEU A 60 0.68 -19.36 7.22
CA LEU A 60 -0.62 -19.98 7.42
C LEU A 60 -0.48 -21.38 8.05
N GLU A 61 0.42 -22.22 7.52
CA GLU A 61 0.72 -23.54 8.06
C GLU A 61 1.19 -23.46 9.53
N ARG A 62 2.05 -22.50 9.84
CA ARG A 62 2.53 -22.26 11.20
C ARG A 62 1.39 -21.85 12.13
N VAL A 63 0.55 -20.89 11.73
CA VAL A 63 -0.59 -20.43 12.52
C VAL A 63 -1.55 -21.59 12.80
N GLN A 64 -1.86 -22.40 11.78
CA GLN A 64 -2.71 -23.59 11.96
C GLN A 64 -2.10 -24.60 12.94
N LYS A 65 -0.78 -24.81 12.89
CA LYS A 65 -0.08 -25.69 13.83
C LYS A 65 -0.12 -25.14 15.25
N ASP A 66 0.12 -23.84 15.42
CA ASP A 66 0.08 -23.18 16.73
C ASP A 66 -1.32 -23.26 17.35
N PHE A 67 -2.36 -23.01 16.55
CA PHE A 67 -3.76 -23.15 16.97
C PHE A 67 -4.09 -24.57 17.42
N LYS A 68 -3.78 -25.58 16.60
CA LYS A 68 -4.01 -27.00 16.95
C LYS A 68 -3.27 -27.44 18.22
N SER A 69 -2.13 -26.82 18.50
CA SER A 69 -1.31 -27.13 19.67
C SER A 69 -1.64 -26.32 20.92
N GLY A 70 -2.66 -25.46 20.87
CA GLY A 70 -3.02 -24.60 22.00
C GLY A 70 -2.00 -23.51 22.32
N ARG A 71 -1.12 -23.14 21.36
CA ARG A 71 -0.16 -22.03 21.50
C ARG A 71 -0.74 -20.68 21.06
N CYS A 72 -2.06 -20.56 21.08
CA CYS A 72 -2.80 -19.33 20.77
C CYS A 72 -3.63 -18.97 22.00
N THR A 73 -3.64 -17.69 22.36
CA THR A 73 -4.57 -17.16 23.37
C THR A 73 -5.86 -16.72 22.69
N SER A 74 -6.96 -16.67 23.44
CA SER A 74 -8.12 -15.88 23.01
C SER A 74 -7.68 -14.44 22.77
N TRP A 75 -8.29 -13.80 21.78
CA TRP A 75 -8.34 -12.35 21.76
C TRP A 75 -9.41 -11.96 22.79
N ASP A 76 -8.96 -11.38 23.90
CA ASP A 76 -9.82 -10.84 24.94
C ASP A 76 -10.47 -9.52 24.49
#